data_AF-A0A7R9Z7A4-F1
#
_entry.id   AF-A0A7R9Z7A4-F1
#
_cell.length_a   1.000
_cell.length_b   1.000
_cell.length_c   1.000
_cell.angle_alpha   90.00
_cell.angle_beta   90.00
_cell.angle_gamma   90.00
#
_symmetry.space_group_name_H-M   'P 1'
#
loop_
_entity.id
_entity.type
_entity.pdbx_description
1 polymer ?
#
loop_
_entity_poly.entity_id
_entity_poly.type
_entity_poly.pdbx_seq_one_letter_code
_entity_poly.pdbx_strand_id
1 'polypeptide(L)'
;VGHLAHLNLREEQLPYKAIIGAVMLDKNPSLKTVVNKLGSIENEYRVFPMEVVAGLNSTETEVVQHGARFRLDFAKVYWNSRLETEHRRLVGKFLPEDVVVDMMAGIGPFVVPAAKQGCTVYANDLNPESMAYLAINAKLNKVTSKVHMFNMCGRRFVRMLL
;
A
#
# COMPACT_ATOMS: atom_id res chain seq x y z
N VAL A 1 -9.74 0.66 -3.09
CA VAL A 1 -8.39 1.22 -2.85
C VAL A 1 -8.22 2.34 -3.85
N GLY A 2 -8.37 3.59 -3.41
CA GLY A 2 -8.41 4.73 -4.33
C GLY A 2 -9.59 4.57 -5.28
N HIS A 3 -9.33 4.68 -6.58
CA HIS A 3 -10.33 4.45 -7.64
C HIS A 3 -10.57 2.97 -8.00
N LEU A 4 -9.88 2.03 -7.34
CA LEU A 4 -10.01 0.60 -7.59
C LEU A 4 -11.07 -0.04 -6.68
N ALA A 5 -11.97 -0.84 -7.26
CA ALA A 5 -12.75 -1.82 -6.53
C ALA A 5 -12.08 -3.19 -6.60
N HIS A 6 -11.92 -3.85 -5.46
CA HIS A 6 -11.33 -5.18 -5.35
C HIS A 6 -12.41 -6.18 -4.93
N LEU A 7 -12.62 -7.20 -5.77
CA LEU A 7 -13.56 -8.29 -5.57
C LEU A 7 -12.83 -9.61 -5.24
N ASN A 8 -13.55 -10.48 -4.55
CA ASN A 8 -13.15 -11.88 -4.31
C ASN A 8 -14.31 -12.75 -4.83
N LEU A 9 -14.40 -12.89 -6.14
CA LEU A 9 -15.47 -13.66 -6.78
C LEU A 9 -15.28 -15.16 -6.50
N ARG A 10 -16.39 -15.85 -6.24
CA ARG A 10 -16.44 -17.31 -6.11
C ARG A 10 -16.62 -17.96 -7.47
N GLU A 11 -16.36 -19.27 -7.57
CA GLU A 11 -16.46 -20.02 -8.82
C GLU A 11 -17.81 -19.84 -9.51
N GLU A 12 -18.92 -19.85 -8.77
CA GLU A 12 -20.26 -19.69 -9.33
C GLU A 12 -20.51 -18.28 -9.88
N GLN A 13 -19.71 -17.30 -9.47
CA GLN A 13 -19.81 -15.90 -9.88
C GLN A 13 -18.89 -15.56 -11.06
N LEU A 14 -17.87 -16.38 -11.33
CA LEU A 14 -16.90 -16.12 -12.41
C LEU A 14 -17.54 -15.96 -13.79
N PRO A 15 -18.58 -16.73 -14.19
CA PRO A 15 -19.27 -16.52 -15.46
C PRO A 15 -19.90 -15.12 -15.60
N TYR A 16 -20.20 -14.47 -14.46
CA TYR A 16 -20.85 -13.15 -14.40
C TYR A 16 -19.86 -12.01 -14.10
N LYS A 17 -18.55 -12.27 -14.08
CA LYS A 17 -17.55 -11.27 -13.65
C LYS A 17 -17.61 -9.97 -14.44
N ALA A 18 -17.89 -10.04 -15.75
CA ALA A 18 -17.99 -8.86 -16.62
C ALA A 18 -19.20 -7.99 -16.26
N ILE A 19 -20.39 -8.60 -16.06
CA ILE A 19 -21.59 -7.83 -15.69
C ILE A 19 -21.49 -7.28 -14.28
N ILE A 20 -20.91 -8.04 -13.33
CA ILE A 20 -20.63 -7.56 -11.97
C ILE A 20 -19.70 -6.34 -12.04
N GLY A 21 -18.60 -6.43 -12.80
CA GLY A 21 -17.66 -5.33 -12.97
C GLY A 21 -18.30 -4.08 -13.59
N ALA A 22 -19.12 -4.25 -14.63
CA ALA A 22 -19.84 -3.15 -15.27
C ALA A 22 -20.81 -2.44 -14.31
N VAL A 23 -21.59 -3.20 -13.54
CA VAL A 23 -22.52 -2.65 -12.53
C VAL A 23 -21.77 -1.91 -11.43
N MET A 24 -20.61 -2.42 -10.98
CA MET A 24 -19.79 -1.75 -9.98
C MET A 24 -19.32 -0.37 -10.46
N LEU A 25 -18.89 -0.23 -11.72
CA LEU A 25 -18.51 1.05 -12.29
C LEU A 25 -19.72 1.99 -12.47
N ASP A 26 -20.84 1.47 -12.98
CA ASP A 26 -22.07 2.24 -13.20
C ASP A 26 -22.60 2.85 -11.89
N LYS A 27 -22.59 2.08 -10.80
CA LYS A 27 -23.15 2.52 -9.51
C LYS A 27 -22.18 3.33 -8.65
N ASN A 28 -20.90 3.43 -9.03
CA ASN A 28 -19.89 4.12 -8.23
C ASN A 28 -19.01 5.00 -9.14
N PRO A 29 -19.42 6.27 -9.38
CA PRO A 29 -18.73 7.16 -10.33
C PRO A 29 -17.25 7.47 -10.01
N SER A 30 -16.83 7.23 -8.77
CA SER A 30 -15.43 7.41 -8.35
C SER A 30 -14.53 6.24 -8.75
N LEU A 31 -15.10 5.08 -9.08
CA LEU A 31 -14.35 3.91 -9.53
C LEU A 31 -13.97 4.03 -11.00
N LYS A 32 -12.76 3.60 -11.34
CA LYS A 32 -12.29 3.56 -12.73
C LYS A 32 -11.89 2.17 -13.19
N THR A 33 -11.56 1.30 -12.24
CA THR A 33 -11.15 -0.08 -12.52
C THR A 33 -11.70 -1.00 -11.44
N VAL A 34 -12.20 -2.15 -11.87
CA VAL A 34 -12.61 -3.25 -11.00
C VAL A 34 -11.64 -4.39 -11.21
N VAL A 35 -11.08 -4.90 -10.13
CA VAL A 35 -10.18 -6.06 -10.13
C VAL A 35 -10.77 -7.21 -9.34
N ASN A 36 -10.46 -8.42 -9.77
CA ASN A 36 -10.77 -9.64 -9.05
C ASN A 36 -9.49 -10.35 -8.64
N LYS A 37 -9.46 -10.84 -7.40
CA LYS A 37 -8.38 -11.67 -6.88
C LYS A 37 -8.46 -13.08 -7.45
N LEU A 38 -7.34 -13.62 -7.93
CA LEU A 38 -7.26 -14.94 -8.55
C LEU A 38 -6.79 -16.05 -7.59
N GLY A 39 -6.11 -15.71 -6.50
CA GLY A 39 -5.52 -16.69 -5.60
C GLY A 39 -5.01 -16.08 -4.29
N SER A 40 -4.49 -16.92 -3.40
CA SER A 40 -3.90 -16.53 -2.11
C SER A 40 -2.57 -15.77 -2.25
N ILE A 41 -2.06 -15.19 -1.15
CA ILE A 41 -0.67 -14.72 -1.10
C ILE A 41 0.23 -15.94 -1.23
N GLU A 42 0.96 -16.04 -2.33
CA GLU A 42 1.87 -17.16 -2.59
C GLU A 42 3.34 -16.73 -2.64
N ASN A 43 3.63 -15.42 -2.68
CA ASN A 43 5.00 -14.92 -2.81
C ASN A 43 5.51 -14.16 -1.57
N GLU A 44 6.84 -14.05 -1.47
CA GLU A 44 7.55 -13.37 -0.39
C GLU A 44 7.21 -11.86 -0.29
N TYR A 45 6.68 -11.28 -1.36
CA TYR A 45 6.26 -9.88 -1.44
C TYR A 45 4.83 -9.63 -0.98
N ARG A 46 4.08 -10.69 -0.64
CA ARG A 46 2.68 -10.64 -0.18
C ARG A 46 1.72 -9.97 -1.17
N VAL A 47 1.98 -10.17 -2.46
CA VAL A 47 1.16 -9.66 -3.55
C VAL A 47 0.21 -10.77 -4.03
N PHE A 48 -1.01 -10.39 -4.41
CA PHE A 48 -2.00 -11.32 -4.98
C PHE A 48 -2.03 -11.23 -6.50
N PRO A 49 -2.11 -12.35 -7.23
CA PRO A 49 -2.45 -12.31 -8.65
C PRO A 49 -3.88 -11.76 -8.79
N MET A 50 -4.05 -10.82 -9.71
CA MET A 50 -5.31 -10.15 -9.97
C MET A 50 -5.58 -10.04 -11.46
N GLU A 51 -6.85 -10.02 -11.82
CA GLU A 51 -7.31 -9.68 -13.16
C GLU A 51 -8.14 -8.39 -13.12
N VAL A 52 -8.07 -7.58 -14.18
CA VAL A 52 -9.02 -6.49 -14.41
C VAL A 52 -10.29 -7.07 -15.00
N VAL A 53 -11.41 -6.88 -14.33
CA VAL A 53 -12.74 -7.37 -14.76
C VAL A 53 -13.56 -6.29 -15.47
N ALA A 54 -13.31 -5.01 -15.20
CA ALA A 54 -13.94 -3.89 -15.91
C ALA A 54 -13.15 -2.59 -15.76
N GLY A 55 -13.32 -1.68 -16.72
CA GLY A 55 -12.77 -0.32 -16.64
C GLY A 55 -11.38 -0.18 -17.26
N LEU A 56 -10.57 0.74 -16.73
CA LEU A 56 -9.22 0.99 -17.23
C LEU A 56 -8.31 -0.20 -16.94
N ASN A 57 -7.46 -0.58 -17.90
CA ASN A 57 -6.46 -1.63 -17.72
C ASN A 57 -5.24 -1.10 -16.93
N SER A 58 -5.45 -0.69 -15.67
CA SER A 58 -4.40 -0.20 -14.78
C SER A 58 -4.78 -0.46 -13.32
N THR A 59 -3.79 -0.89 -12.54
CA THR A 59 -3.88 -1.11 -11.09
C THR A 59 -3.13 -0.05 -10.29
N GLU A 60 -2.62 0.98 -10.95
CA GLU A 60 -2.01 2.13 -10.29
C GLU A 60 -3.08 3.09 -9.78
N THR A 61 -2.94 3.50 -8.53
CA THR A 61 -3.92 4.36 -7.85
C THR A 61 -3.26 5.23 -6.79
N GLU A 62 -4.03 6.17 -6.27
CA GLU A 62 -3.65 7.01 -5.14
C GLU A 62 -4.72 6.91 -4.05
N VAL A 63 -4.28 6.83 -2.79
CA VAL A 63 -5.14 6.81 -1.61
C VAL A 63 -4.76 7.92 -0.65
N VAL A 64 -5.75 8.48 0.02
CA VAL A 64 -5.53 9.47 1.09
C VAL A 64 -5.93 8.83 2.41
N GLN A 65 -5.00 8.76 3.36
CA GLN A 65 -5.25 8.33 4.74
C GLN A 65 -4.67 9.37 5.69
N HIS A 66 -5.49 9.91 6.59
CA HIS A 66 -5.08 10.91 7.59
C HIS A 66 -4.33 12.12 7.01
N GLY A 67 -4.72 12.59 5.83
CA GLY A 67 -4.04 13.70 5.15
C GLY A 67 -2.67 13.35 4.56
N ALA A 68 -2.26 12.09 4.58
CA ALA A 68 -1.15 11.56 3.82
C ALA A 68 -1.63 10.91 2.52
N ARG A 69 -0.92 11.15 1.43
CA ARG A 69 -1.23 10.61 0.11
C ARG A 69 -0.28 9.46 -0.20
N PHE A 70 -0.79 8.36 -0.74
CA PHE A 70 0.01 7.20 -1.10
C PHE A 70 -0.33 6.77 -2.50
N ARG A 71 0.67 6.81 -3.39
CA ARG A 71 0.63 6.15 -4.69
C ARG A 71 1.09 4.71 -4.54
N LEU A 72 0.46 3.85 -5.32
CA LEU A 72 0.78 2.43 -5.38
C LEU A 72 0.25 1.81 -6.67
N ASP A 73 0.91 0.74 -7.10
CA ASP A 73 0.33 -0.26 -7.97
C ASP A 73 -0.19 -1.41 -7.10
N PHE A 74 -1.52 -1.51 -7.00
CA PHE A 74 -2.17 -2.51 -6.15
C PHE A 74 -1.80 -3.95 -6.53
N ALA A 75 -1.37 -4.19 -7.78
CA ALA A 75 -0.91 -5.49 -8.26
C ALA A 75 0.55 -5.79 -7.96
N LYS A 76 1.30 -4.86 -7.37
CA LYS A 76 2.75 -5.02 -7.10
C LYS A 76 3.14 -4.83 -5.65
N VAL A 77 2.27 -4.25 -4.83
CA VAL A 77 2.54 -4.00 -3.42
C VAL A 77 1.37 -4.43 -2.54
N TYR A 78 1.67 -4.80 -1.30
CA TYR A 78 0.63 -5.06 -0.31
C TYR A 78 0.02 -3.75 0.22
N TRP A 79 -1.30 -3.66 0.21
CA TRP A 79 -2.04 -2.56 0.82
C TRP A 79 -3.38 -3.02 1.40
N ASN A 80 -3.73 -2.51 2.58
CA ASN A 80 -5.02 -2.78 3.21
C ASN A 80 -5.59 -1.52 3.88
N SER A 81 -6.58 -0.90 3.24
CA SER A 81 -7.26 0.28 3.77
C SER A 81 -7.93 0.08 5.13
N ARG A 82 -8.21 -1.17 5.54
CA ARG A 82 -8.85 -1.46 6.84
C ARG A 82 -7.90 -1.28 8.03
N LEU A 83 -6.59 -1.23 7.81
CA LEU A 83 -5.59 -1.03 8.87
C LEU A 83 -5.39 0.44 9.25
N GLU A 84 -6.10 1.35 8.58
CA GLU A 84 -5.96 2.79 8.76
C GLU A 84 -6.09 3.26 10.22
N THR A 85 -7.05 2.70 10.96
CA THR A 85 -7.27 3.03 12.38
C THR A 85 -6.08 2.60 13.23
N GLU A 86 -5.52 1.42 12.94
CA GLU A 86 -4.37 0.89 13.68
C GLU A 86 -3.10 1.69 13.39
N HIS A 87 -2.89 2.08 12.12
CA HIS A 87 -1.81 2.99 11.74
C HIS A 87 -1.87 4.30 12.54
N ARG A 88 -3.06 4.92 12.62
CA ARG A 88 -3.26 6.16 13.40
C ARG A 88 -2.99 5.94 14.89
N ARG A 89 -3.48 4.85 15.45
CA ARG A 89 -3.34 4.53 16.88
C ARG A 89 -1.88 4.36 17.28
N LEU A 90 -1.07 3.69 16.47
CA LEU A 90 0.35 3.48 16.75
C LEU A 90 1.14 4.77 16.56
N VAL A 91 1.00 5.42 15.40
CA VAL A 91 1.72 6.66 15.09
C VAL A 91 1.36 7.79 16.06
N GLY A 92 0.11 7.85 16.54
CA GLY A 92 -0.32 8.83 17.54
C GLY A 92 0.41 8.74 18.89
N LYS A 93 1.20 7.70 19.13
CA LYS A 93 2.02 7.54 20.34
C LYS A 93 3.47 8.01 20.18
N PHE A 94 3.91 8.27 18.94
CA PHE A 94 5.26 8.71 18.68
C PHE A 94 5.41 10.19 19.03
N LEU A 95 6.61 10.55 19.49
CA LEU A 95 6.97 11.92 19.81
C LEU A 95 7.87 12.49 18.71
N PRO A 96 7.87 13.82 18.50
CA PRO A 96 8.83 14.46 17.63
C PRO A 96 10.27 14.07 18.01
N GLU A 97 11.12 13.89 17.01
CA GLU A 97 12.52 13.44 17.15
C GLU A 97 12.73 11.99 17.64
N ASP A 98 11.65 11.21 17.84
CA ASP A 98 11.79 9.75 18.01
C ASP A 98 12.48 9.13 16.78
N VAL A 99 13.25 8.07 17.03
CA VAL A 99 13.80 7.21 15.98
C VAL A 99 12.92 5.98 15.83
N VAL A 100 12.27 5.86 14.67
CA VAL A 100 11.37 4.73 14.34
C VAL A 100 12.06 3.81 13.36
N VAL A 101 12.08 2.51 13.65
CA VAL A 101 12.59 1.49 12.73
C VAL A 101 11.42 0.64 12.24
N ASP A 102 11.10 0.78 10.95
CA ASP A 102 10.08 -0.02 10.29
C ASP A 102 10.74 -1.07 9.40
N MET A 103 10.73 -2.32 9.84
CA MET A 103 11.43 -3.42 9.17
C MET A 103 10.74 -3.94 7.90
N MET A 104 9.43 -3.68 7.76
CA MET A 104 8.56 -4.19 6.70
C MET A 104 7.60 -3.08 6.26
N ALA A 105 8.19 -1.97 5.84
CA ALA A 105 7.54 -0.69 5.67
C ALA A 105 6.51 -0.66 4.55
N GLY A 106 6.54 -1.62 3.61
CA GLY A 106 5.75 -1.55 2.39
C GLY A 106 5.93 -0.20 1.69
N ILE A 107 4.82 0.45 1.34
CA ILE A 107 4.82 1.78 0.73
C ILE A 107 4.83 2.95 1.72
N GLY A 108 5.01 2.66 3.02
CA GLY A 108 5.16 3.64 4.10
C GLY A 108 3.92 4.09 4.87
N PRO A 109 2.89 3.25 5.12
CA PRO A 109 1.71 3.69 5.86
C PRO A 109 2.01 4.08 7.32
N PHE A 110 3.08 3.57 7.94
CA PHE A 110 3.60 4.05 9.22
C PHE A 110 4.70 5.09 9.04
N VAL A 111 5.60 4.86 8.07
CA VAL A 111 6.77 5.71 7.80
C VAL A 111 6.39 7.15 7.50
N VAL A 112 5.46 7.37 6.56
CA VAL A 112 5.10 8.73 6.13
C VAL A 112 4.41 9.51 7.26
N PRO A 113 3.40 8.96 7.97
CA PRO A 113 2.80 9.67 9.10
C PRO A 113 3.76 9.92 10.26
N ALA A 114 4.64 8.96 10.61
CA ALA A 114 5.64 9.15 11.65
C ALA A 114 6.64 10.28 11.28
N ALA A 115 7.14 10.27 10.06
CA ALA A 115 8.04 11.32 9.59
C ALA A 115 7.36 12.71 9.55
N LYS A 116 6.05 12.77 9.24
CA LYS A 116 5.28 14.02 9.35
C LYS A 116 5.15 14.55 10.78
N GLN A 117 5.21 13.70 11.79
CA GLN A 117 5.22 14.11 13.20
C GLN A 117 6.61 14.57 13.68
N GLY A 118 7.64 14.47 12.84
CA GLY A 118 9.00 14.91 13.16
C GLY A 118 9.95 13.76 13.54
N CYS A 119 9.49 12.51 13.56
CA CYS A 119 10.34 11.36 13.81
C CYS A 119 11.36 11.16 12.68
N THR A 120 12.54 10.63 13.01
CA THR A 120 13.48 10.10 12.02
C THR A 120 13.17 8.62 11.81
N VAL A 121 12.89 8.22 10.58
CA VAL A 121 12.41 6.86 10.28
C VAL A 121 13.41 6.09 9.43
N TYR A 122 13.81 4.91 9.90
CA TYR A 122 14.58 3.93 9.14
C TYR A 122 13.61 2.89 8.61
N ALA A 123 13.35 2.92 7.30
CA ALA A 123 12.35 2.11 6.63
C ALA A 123 13.01 1.07 5.72
N ASN A 124 12.64 -0.18 5.92
CA ASN A 124 13.07 -1.31 5.11
C ASN A 124 11.88 -2.08 4.57
N ASP A 125 11.99 -2.56 3.34
CA ASP A 125 11.09 -3.59 2.82
C ASP A 125 11.86 -4.55 1.90
N LEU A 126 11.43 -5.81 1.83
CA LEU A 126 12.04 -6.79 0.94
C LEU A 126 11.63 -6.56 -0.51
N ASN A 127 10.40 -6.10 -0.76
CA ASN A 127 9.88 -5.89 -2.09
C ASN A 127 10.45 -4.58 -2.70
N PRO A 128 11.19 -4.65 -3.82
CA PRO A 128 11.74 -3.46 -4.46
C PRO A 128 10.65 -2.49 -4.97
N GLU A 129 9.48 -2.99 -5.38
CA GLU A 129 8.35 -2.14 -5.80
C GLU A 129 7.78 -1.35 -4.63
N SER A 130 7.67 -1.99 -3.45
CA SER A 130 7.27 -1.30 -2.21
C SER A 130 8.21 -0.14 -1.90
N MET A 131 9.53 -0.37 -2.04
CA MET A 131 10.54 0.65 -1.79
C MET A 131 10.52 1.78 -2.83
N ALA A 132 10.29 1.47 -4.10
CA ALA A 132 10.11 2.48 -5.14
C ALA A 132 8.90 3.38 -4.83
N TYR A 133 7.76 2.78 -4.45
CA TYR A 133 6.58 3.53 -4.05
C TYR A 133 6.77 4.30 -2.74
N LEU A 134 7.51 3.76 -1.77
CA LEU A 134 7.87 4.49 -0.55
C LEU A 134 8.65 5.77 -0.88
N ALA A 135 9.63 5.71 -1.79
CA ALA A 135 10.39 6.88 -2.21
C ALA A 135 9.48 7.94 -2.87
N ILE A 136 8.56 7.51 -3.74
CA ILE A 136 7.54 8.37 -4.36
C ILE A 136 6.67 8.99 -3.27
N ASN A 137 6.20 8.21 -2.30
CA ASN A 137 5.28 8.64 -1.24
C ASN A 137 5.96 9.60 -0.25
N ALA A 138 7.22 9.34 0.11
CA ALA A 138 8.01 10.26 0.93
C ALA A 138 8.16 11.63 0.26
N LYS A 139 8.44 11.66 -1.05
CA LYS A 139 8.51 12.90 -1.84
C LYS A 139 7.14 13.58 -1.94
N LEU A 140 6.08 12.82 -2.24
CA LEU A 140 4.70 13.31 -2.38
C LEU A 140 4.19 13.99 -1.10
N ASN A 141 4.67 13.53 0.06
CA ASN A 141 4.33 14.03 1.38
C ASN A 141 5.37 14.98 1.99
N LYS A 142 6.45 15.30 1.26
CA LYS A 142 7.51 16.22 1.67
C LYS A 142 8.25 15.80 2.95
N VAL A 143 8.48 14.49 3.13
CA VAL A 143 9.15 13.92 4.32
C VAL A 143 10.48 13.23 4.01
N THR A 144 10.98 13.33 2.77
CA THR A 144 12.20 12.64 2.33
C THR A 144 13.41 12.86 3.24
N SER A 145 13.58 14.06 3.83
CA SER A 145 14.70 14.37 4.72
C SER A 145 14.69 13.63 6.05
N LYS A 146 13.55 13.06 6.46
CA LYS A 146 13.36 12.34 7.72
C LYS A 146 13.28 10.81 7.52
N VAL A 147 13.43 10.31 6.29
CA VAL A 147 13.25 8.89 5.96
C VAL A 147 14.52 8.31 5.33
N HIS A 148 15.12 7.33 6.01
CA HIS A 148 16.22 6.52 5.52
C HIS A 148 15.68 5.20 4.96
N MET A 149 15.94 4.91 3.69
CA MET A 149 15.30 3.82 2.96
C MET A 149 16.28 2.69 2.65
N PHE A 150 15.86 1.45 2.88
CA PHE A 150 16.64 0.23 2.65
C PHE A 150 15.80 -0.83 1.94
N ASN A 151 16.39 -1.59 1.02
CA ASN A 151 15.73 -2.71 0.36
C ASN A 151 16.53 -4.00 0.61
N MET A 152 16.24 -4.68 1.72
CA MET A 152 16.91 -5.92 2.07
C MET A 152 16.04 -6.81 2.98
N CYS A 153 16.50 -8.03 3.23
CA CYS A 153 15.90 -8.90 4.23
C CYS A 153 15.86 -8.20 5.60
N GLY A 154 14.69 -8.15 6.25
CA GLY A 154 14.50 -7.47 7.53
C GLY A 154 15.45 -7.95 8.64
N ARG A 155 15.85 -9.23 8.62
CA ARG A 155 16.85 -9.77 9.56
C ARG A 155 18.24 -9.17 9.34
N ARG A 156 18.64 -8.97 8.07
CA ARG A 156 19.91 -8.31 7.72
C ARG A 156 19.86 -6.83 8.08
N PHE A 157 18.72 -6.20 7.84
CA PHE A 157 18.49 -4.79 8.18
C PHE A 157 18.67 -4.52 9.67
N VAL A 158 18.03 -5.30 10.55
CA VAL A 158 18.19 -5.12 12.00
C VAL A 158 19.64 -5.32 12.45
N ARG A 159 20.33 -6.35 11.93
CA ARG A 159 21.76 -6.58 12.24
C ARG A 159 22.68 -5.46 11.77
N MET A 160 22.28 -4.69 10.77
CA MET A 160 23.06 -3.55 10.27
C MET A 160 22.88 -2.31 11.15
N LEU A 161 21.77 -2.21 11.90
CA LEU A 161 21.48 -1.07 12.79
C LEU A 161 22.04 -1.24 14.21
N LEU A 162 22.37 -2.47 14.62
CA LEU A 162 22.97 -2.82 15.91
C LEU A 162 24.49 -2.90 15.80
#